data_AF-A0A1Q7ERV7-F1
#
_entry.id   AF-A0A1Q7ERV7-F1
#
_cell.length_a   1.000
_cell.length_b   1.000
_cell.length_c   1.000
_cell.angle_alpha   90.00
_cell.angle_beta   90.00
_cell.angle_gamma   90.00
#
_symmetry.space_group_name_H-M   'P 1'
#
loop_
_entity.id
_entity.type
_entity.pdbx_description
1 polymer ?
#
loop_
_entity_poly.entity_id
_entity_poly.type
_entity_poly.pdbx_seq_one_letter_code
_entity_poly.pdbx_strand_id
1 'polypeptide(L)'
;MNLEAPLFAGCPVSPASSFTFCGDPRFVDGLTLMGAKVANLANNHLTNYGAAGVTATDQLLNQHGILTSGLGPVAVIDVRGIKFGFIGFNGVGRAIDQNALQQGIARARQLADVVVVQFHWGKEYERQPMADRGVPTPDDPVGIGHRAIDWGADIVIGNHPHWYQGIEVYHGKLITYAHGNFIFDQMWSEETREGVIGTYTFYGTQLVAASWKAVRSYDYGQPVFMNATDNTTALTTMEAASDQLASRLGEPTTKPVPALPPPPPYAPEHAPT
;
A
#
# COMPACT_ATOMS: atom_id res chain seq x y z
N MET A 1 -0.91 -6.62 -2.42
CA MET A 1 -1.28 -5.66 -3.48
C MET A 1 -2.63 -5.05 -3.14
N ASN A 2 -2.98 -3.87 -3.67
CA ASN A 2 -4.34 -3.35 -3.59
C ASN A 2 -5.12 -3.72 -4.87
N LEU A 3 -6.14 -4.57 -4.75
CA LEU A 3 -7.00 -4.94 -5.88
C LEU A 3 -8.30 -4.14 -5.79
N GLU A 4 -8.39 -3.11 -6.60
CA GLU A 4 -9.45 -2.08 -6.49
C GLU A 4 -10.75 -2.48 -7.18
N ALA A 5 -10.66 -3.15 -8.32
CA ALA A 5 -11.83 -3.63 -9.04
C ALA A 5 -12.26 -5.03 -8.54
N PRO A 6 -13.56 -5.27 -8.31
CA PRO A 6 -14.08 -6.62 -8.14
C PRO A 6 -13.91 -7.42 -9.43
N LEU A 7 -13.63 -8.71 -9.31
CA LEU A 7 -13.45 -9.65 -10.42
C LEU A 7 -14.62 -10.63 -10.46
N PHE A 8 -15.48 -10.53 -11.47
CA PHE A 8 -16.62 -11.45 -11.63
C PHE A 8 -17.14 -11.47 -13.08
N ALA A 9 -17.78 -12.58 -13.46
CA ALA A 9 -18.26 -12.79 -14.82
C ALA A 9 -19.44 -11.86 -15.17
N GLY A 10 -19.57 -11.52 -16.46
CA GLY A 10 -20.65 -10.64 -16.92
C GLY A 10 -20.39 -9.16 -16.64
N CYS A 11 -19.12 -8.80 -16.49
CA CYS A 11 -18.66 -7.45 -16.27
C CYS A 11 -19.14 -6.50 -17.40
N PRO A 12 -20.03 -5.53 -17.12
CA PRO A 12 -20.53 -4.64 -18.16
C PRO A 12 -19.46 -3.59 -18.51
N VAL A 13 -19.44 -3.16 -19.77
CA VAL A 13 -18.70 -1.97 -20.16
C VAL A 13 -19.42 -0.77 -19.57
N SER A 14 -18.84 -0.18 -18.52
CA SER A 14 -19.31 1.07 -17.93
C SER A 14 -19.08 2.23 -18.92
N PRO A 15 -20.01 3.20 -19.00
CA PRO A 15 -19.73 4.48 -19.67
C PRO A 15 -18.51 5.15 -19.04
N ALA A 16 -17.73 5.91 -19.83
CA ALA A 16 -16.51 6.57 -19.35
C ALA A 16 -16.72 7.55 -18.18
N SER A 17 -17.96 8.00 -17.93
CA SER A 17 -18.32 8.87 -16.80
C SER A 17 -18.66 8.12 -15.51
N SER A 18 -18.64 6.79 -15.51
CA SER A 18 -18.96 5.96 -14.36
C SER A 18 -17.71 5.57 -13.59
N PHE A 19 -17.68 5.83 -12.28
CA PHE A 19 -16.69 5.30 -11.35
C PHE A 19 -17.08 3.92 -10.80
N THR A 20 -17.80 3.11 -11.60
CA THR A 20 -18.18 1.74 -11.25
C THR A 20 -17.17 0.78 -11.87
N PHE A 21 -16.22 0.32 -11.08
CA PHE A 21 -15.12 -0.53 -11.53
C PHE A 21 -15.54 -1.99 -11.59
N CYS A 22 -15.06 -2.65 -12.63
CA CYS A 22 -15.40 -4.02 -12.89
C CYS A 22 -14.26 -4.69 -13.67
N GLY A 23 -13.77 -5.82 -13.16
CA GLY A 23 -12.74 -6.62 -13.82
C GLY A 23 -13.27 -7.97 -14.29
N ASP A 24 -12.79 -8.43 -15.44
CA ASP A 24 -13.04 -9.78 -15.93
C ASP A 24 -12.31 -10.80 -15.03
N PRO A 25 -12.93 -11.95 -14.69
CA PRO A 25 -12.31 -12.98 -13.87
C PRO A 25 -10.95 -13.44 -14.39
N ARG A 26 -10.73 -13.43 -15.71
CA ARG A 26 -9.46 -13.81 -16.33
C ARG A 26 -8.28 -12.96 -15.88
N PHE A 27 -8.52 -11.77 -15.32
CA PHE A 27 -7.44 -10.94 -14.78
C PHE A 27 -6.73 -11.59 -13.57
N VAL A 28 -7.35 -12.57 -12.91
CA VAL A 28 -6.68 -13.38 -11.87
C VAL A 28 -5.46 -14.13 -12.41
N ASP A 29 -5.43 -14.46 -13.71
CA ASP A 29 -4.30 -15.14 -14.34
C ASP A 29 -3.06 -14.24 -14.33
N GLY A 30 -3.23 -12.93 -14.55
CA GLY A 30 -2.17 -11.95 -14.43
C GLY A 30 -1.64 -11.83 -12.99
N LEU A 31 -2.55 -11.85 -12.00
CA LEU A 31 -2.18 -11.83 -10.57
C LEU A 31 -1.41 -13.11 -10.18
N THR A 32 -1.80 -14.24 -10.75
CA THR A 32 -1.12 -15.52 -10.56
C THR A 32 0.27 -15.51 -11.19
N LEU A 33 0.38 -15.00 -12.43
CA LEU A 33 1.64 -14.89 -13.16
C LEU A 33 2.67 -14.01 -12.44
N MET A 34 2.24 -12.89 -11.85
CA MET A 34 3.13 -12.04 -11.05
C MET A 34 3.49 -12.64 -9.68
N GLY A 35 2.93 -13.81 -9.32
CA GLY A 35 3.21 -14.50 -8.07
C GLY A 35 2.53 -13.86 -6.86
N ALA A 36 1.39 -13.18 -7.05
CA ALA A 36 0.65 -12.58 -5.94
C ALA A 36 0.27 -13.64 -4.90
N LYS A 37 0.38 -13.28 -3.62
CA LYS A 37 -0.01 -14.15 -2.49
C LYS A 37 -1.08 -13.53 -1.60
N VAL A 38 -1.14 -12.20 -1.56
CA VAL A 38 -2.14 -11.47 -0.77
C VAL A 38 -2.67 -10.28 -1.57
N ALA A 39 -3.99 -10.17 -1.65
CA ALA A 39 -4.71 -9.02 -2.18
C ALA A 39 -5.48 -8.30 -1.05
N ASN A 40 -5.30 -6.99 -0.94
CA ASN A 40 -6.17 -6.12 -0.16
C ASN A 40 -7.40 -5.80 -0.99
N LEU A 41 -8.56 -6.11 -0.42
CA LEU A 41 -9.88 -5.82 -0.99
C LEU A 41 -10.58 -4.67 -0.29
N ALA A 42 -10.06 -4.18 0.84
CA ALA A 42 -10.65 -3.01 1.51
C ALA A 42 -10.36 -1.73 0.72
N ASN A 43 -11.29 -1.35 -0.15
CA ASN A 43 -11.29 -0.12 -0.93
C ASN A 43 -12.73 0.31 -1.28
N ASN A 44 -12.91 1.49 -1.87
CA ASN A 44 -14.22 2.05 -2.22
C ASN A 44 -14.89 1.36 -3.42
N HIS A 45 -14.17 0.60 -4.23
CA HIS A 45 -14.69 0.02 -5.47
C HIS A 45 -15.08 -1.45 -5.38
N LEU A 46 -14.56 -2.21 -4.40
CA LEU A 46 -14.90 -3.61 -4.22
C LEU A 46 -16.42 -3.86 -4.16
N THR A 47 -17.16 -2.94 -3.54
CA THR A 47 -18.61 -3.06 -3.34
C THR A 47 -19.46 -2.53 -4.50
N ASN A 48 -18.85 -2.12 -5.61
CA ASN A 48 -19.56 -1.58 -6.79
C ASN A 48 -20.63 -2.55 -7.34
N TYR A 49 -20.45 -3.86 -7.15
CA TYR A 49 -21.42 -4.90 -7.52
C TYR A 49 -21.98 -5.66 -6.31
N GLY A 50 -21.98 -5.00 -5.15
CA GLY A 50 -22.54 -5.51 -3.90
C GLY A 50 -21.85 -6.75 -3.35
N ALA A 51 -22.52 -7.43 -2.42
CA ALA A 51 -21.98 -8.60 -1.73
C ALA A 51 -21.68 -9.79 -2.68
N ALA A 52 -22.42 -9.90 -3.78
CA ALA A 52 -22.19 -10.94 -4.79
C ALA A 52 -20.84 -10.74 -5.50
N GLY A 53 -20.52 -9.51 -5.94
CA GLY A 53 -19.23 -9.18 -6.54
C GLY A 53 -18.06 -9.38 -5.58
N VAL A 54 -18.23 -8.97 -4.32
CA VAL A 54 -17.25 -9.20 -3.24
C VAL A 54 -16.98 -10.70 -3.06
N THR A 55 -18.04 -11.50 -2.90
CA THR A 55 -17.93 -12.95 -2.66
C THR A 55 -17.30 -13.67 -3.85
N ALA A 56 -17.70 -13.32 -5.07
CA ALA A 56 -17.14 -13.90 -6.28
C ALA A 56 -15.63 -13.58 -6.41
N THR A 57 -15.24 -12.34 -6.12
CA THR A 57 -13.83 -11.91 -6.15
C THR A 57 -13.00 -12.67 -5.12
N ASP A 58 -13.49 -12.74 -3.88
CA ASP A 58 -12.81 -13.45 -2.78
C ASP A 58 -12.64 -14.94 -3.08
N GLN A 59 -13.71 -15.60 -3.56
CA GLN A 59 -13.65 -17.02 -3.93
C GLN A 59 -12.68 -17.27 -5.09
N LEU A 60 -12.70 -16.42 -6.12
CA LEU A 60 -11.80 -16.54 -7.26
C LEU A 60 -10.34 -16.43 -6.82
N LEU A 61 -10.00 -15.43 -5.99
CA LEU A 61 -8.63 -15.25 -5.50
C LEU A 61 -8.18 -16.45 -4.66
N ASN A 62 -9.02 -16.92 -3.74
CA ASN A 62 -8.69 -18.07 -2.90
C ASN A 62 -8.51 -19.37 -3.70
N GLN A 63 -9.33 -19.59 -4.73
CA GLN A 63 -9.18 -20.74 -5.65
C GLN A 63 -7.84 -20.73 -6.40
N HIS A 64 -7.26 -19.55 -6.63
CA HIS A 64 -5.95 -19.35 -7.24
C HIS A 64 -4.81 -19.23 -6.22
N GLY A 65 -5.06 -19.51 -4.93
CA GLY A 65 -4.06 -19.46 -3.87
C GLY A 65 -3.60 -18.05 -3.51
N ILE A 66 -4.42 -17.03 -3.79
CA ILE A 66 -4.22 -15.64 -3.41
C ILE A 66 -5.12 -15.36 -2.21
N LEU A 67 -4.52 -15.18 -1.03
CA LEU A 67 -5.27 -14.83 0.18
C LEU A 67 -5.80 -13.40 0.11
N THR A 68 -6.88 -13.14 0.83
CA THR A 68 -7.52 -11.83 0.87
C THR A 68 -7.38 -11.18 2.23
N SER A 69 -7.14 -9.88 2.22
CA SER A 69 -7.15 -9.01 3.39
C SER A 69 -8.19 -7.90 3.19
N GLY A 70 -8.67 -7.31 4.28
CA GLY A 70 -9.65 -6.23 4.22
C GLY A 70 -11.12 -6.65 4.23
N LEU A 71 -11.40 -7.94 4.40
CA LEU A 71 -12.77 -8.48 4.60
C LEU A 71 -13.06 -8.91 6.05
N GLY A 72 -12.12 -8.66 6.97
CA GLY A 72 -12.22 -9.03 8.39
C GLY A 72 -11.13 -10.01 8.83
N PRO A 73 -10.99 -11.20 8.21
CA PRO A 73 -9.92 -12.14 8.52
C PRO A 73 -8.52 -11.57 8.25
N VAL A 74 -7.54 -12.04 9.02
CA VAL A 74 -6.11 -11.76 8.80
C VAL A 74 -5.60 -12.75 7.76
N ALA A 75 -5.07 -12.27 6.64
CA ALA A 75 -4.34 -13.12 5.71
C ALA A 75 -2.94 -13.38 6.28
N VAL A 76 -2.58 -14.66 6.48
CA VAL A 76 -1.27 -15.04 7.02
C VAL A 76 -0.52 -15.88 6.01
N ILE A 77 0.69 -15.45 5.65
CA ILE A 77 1.62 -16.27 4.85
C ILE A 77 2.84 -16.60 5.69
N ASP A 78 3.37 -17.81 5.51
CA ASP A 78 4.64 -18.23 6.07
C ASP A 78 5.74 -18.09 5.02
N VAL A 79 6.78 -17.33 5.34
CA VAL A 79 7.96 -17.18 4.52
C VAL A 79 9.16 -17.64 5.32
N ARG A 80 9.62 -18.87 5.05
CA ARG A 80 10.80 -19.47 5.69
C ARG A 80 10.70 -19.52 7.22
N GLY A 81 9.51 -19.82 7.75
CA GLY A 81 9.22 -19.92 9.18
C GLY A 81 8.85 -18.60 9.85
N ILE A 82 8.76 -17.50 9.10
CA ILE A 82 8.33 -16.18 9.59
C ILE A 82 6.93 -15.91 9.05
N LYS A 83 5.98 -15.67 9.96
CA LYS A 83 4.59 -15.40 9.59
C LYS A 83 4.38 -13.92 9.38
N PHE A 84 3.88 -13.56 8.21
CA PHE A 84 3.44 -12.21 7.87
C PHE A 84 1.92 -12.16 7.88
N GLY A 85 1.36 -11.30 8.72
CA GLY A 85 -0.08 -11.09 8.86
C GLY A 85 -0.51 -9.79 8.19
N PHE A 86 -1.49 -9.87 7.29
CA PHE A 86 -1.98 -8.76 6.51
C PHE A 86 -3.42 -8.43 6.89
N ILE A 87 -3.67 -7.17 7.19
CA ILE A 87 -5.00 -6.60 7.37
C ILE A 87 -5.17 -5.39 6.45
N GLY A 88 -6.41 -5.01 6.17
CA GLY A 88 -6.74 -3.98 5.19
C GLY A 88 -7.90 -3.11 5.65
N PHE A 89 -7.84 -1.81 5.39
CA PHE A 89 -8.91 -0.86 5.73
C PHE A 89 -9.17 0.15 4.60
N ASN A 90 -10.44 0.45 4.39
CA ASN A 90 -10.87 1.48 3.46
C ASN A 90 -11.20 2.77 4.24
N GLY A 91 -10.57 3.88 3.87
CA GLY A 91 -10.83 5.22 4.38
C GLY A 91 -11.49 6.16 3.35
N VAL A 92 -11.98 5.62 2.23
CA VAL A 92 -12.65 6.39 1.17
C VAL A 92 -14.15 6.17 1.24
N GLY A 93 -14.91 7.25 1.20
CA GLY A 93 -16.37 7.25 1.37
C GLY A 93 -16.83 7.28 2.84
N ARG A 94 -15.94 6.98 3.78
CA ARG A 94 -16.21 6.92 5.23
C ARG A 94 -14.91 6.97 6.02
N ALA A 95 -14.98 7.37 7.28
CA ALA A 95 -13.83 7.28 8.18
C ALA A 95 -13.49 5.83 8.53
N ILE A 96 -12.21 5.57 8.74
CA ILE A 96 -11.69 4.29 9.22
C ILE A 96 -12.16 4.08 10.65
N ASP A 97 -12.80 2.94 10.91
CA ASP A 97 -13.16 2.54 12.27
C ASP A 97 -11.89 2.22 13.07
N GLN A 98 -11.51 3.16 13.94
CA GLN A 98 -10.29 3.07 14.74
C GLN A 98 -10.33 1.93 15.77
N ASN A 99 -11.50 1.57 16.30
CA ASN A 99 -11.62 0.43 17.21
C ASN A 99 -11.39 -0.87 16.45
N ALA A 100 -11.97 -1.00 15.26
CA ALA A 100 -11.75 -2.16 14.40
C ALA A 100 -10.29 -2.26 13.94
N LEU A 101 -9.66 -1.13 13.62
CA LEU A 101 -8.23 -1.06 13.28
C LEU A 101 -7.35 -1.57 14.43
N GLN A 102 -7.52 -1.02 15.63
CA GLN A 102 -6.73 -1.43 16.80
C GLN A 102 -6.93 -2.92 17.13
N GLN A 103 -8.17 -3.41 17.12
CA GLN A 103 -8.48 -4.81 17.35
C GLN A 103 -7.92 -5.72 16.26
N GLY A 104 -7.99 -5.29 14.99
CA GLY A 104 -7.43 -6.00 13.85
C GLY A 104 -5.92 -6.16 13.95
N ILE A 105 -5.20 -5.11 14.35
CA ILE A 105 -3.75 -5.16 14.59
C ILE A 105 -3.43 -6.11 15.74
N ALA A 106 -4.14 -6.00 16.87
CA ALA A 106 -3.96 -6.90 18.01
C ALA A 106 -4.21 -8.36 17.63
N ARG A 107 -5.22 -8.64 16.79
CA ARG A 107 -5.50 -9.98 16.29
C ARG A 107 -4.42 -10.47 15.32
N ALA A 108 -3.94 -9.63 14.41
CA ALA A 108 -2.87 -9.99 13.48
C ALA A 108 -1.59 -10.35 14.24
N ARG A 109 -1.25 -9.60 15.29
CA ARG A 109 -0.10 -9.88 16.15
C ARG A 109 -0.17 -11.24 16.85
N GLN A 110 -1.35 -11.73 17.19
CA GLN A 110 -1.52 -13.08 17.77
C GLN A 110 -1.24 -14.20 16.75
N LEU A 111 -1.31 -13.90 15.46
CA LEU A 111 -1.26 -14.88 14.38
C LEU A 111 0.05 -14.81 13.58
N ALA A 112 0.78 -13.70 13.68
CA ALA A 112 1.93 -13.39 12.84
C ALA A 112 3.07 -12.69 13.60
N ASP A 113 4.28 -12.93 13.11
CA ASP A 113 5.52 -12.35 13.64
C ASP A 113 5.76 -10.93 13.09
N VAL A 114 5.26 -10.65 11.88
CA VAL A 114 5.29 -9.34 11.24
C VAL A 114 3.86 -8.92 10.86
N VAL A 115 3.43 -7.74 11.30
CA VAL A 115 2.09 -7.20 10.99
C VAL A 115 2.17 -6.11 9.93
N VAL A 116 1.53 -6.37 8.79
CA VAL A 116 1.41 -5.47 7.65
C VAL A 116 0.00 -4.90 7.61
N VAL A 117 -0.13 -3.57 7.73
CA VAL A 117 -1.42 -2.90 7.64
C VAL A 117 -1.52 -2.18 6.31
N GLN A 118 -2.54 -2.53 5.53
CA GLN A 118 -2.80 -1.93 4.22
C GLN A 118 -3.95 -0.94 4.32
N PHE A 119 -3.82 0.20 3.66
CA PHE A 119 -4.86 1.22 3.61
C PHE A 119 -5.19 1.65 2.20
N HIS A 120 -6.47 1.88 1.96
CA HIS A 120 -6.98 2.58 0.78
C HIS A 120 -7.54 3.93 1.24
N TRP A 121 -6.79 5.02 1.06
CA TRP A 121 -6.98 6.27 1.81
C TRP A 121 -6.44 7.54 1.14
N GLY A 122 -6.70 8.69 1.76
CA GLY A 122 -6.11 9.97 1.37
C GLY A 122 -6.70 10.57 0.11
N LYS A 123 -6.21 11.74 -0.27
CA LYS A 123 -6.73 12.51 -1.40
C LYS A 123 -6.18 12.00 -2.74
N GLU A 124 -7.07 11.84 -3.72
CA GLU A 124 -6.68 11.53 -5.10
C GLU A 124 -5.83 12.62 -5.73
N TYR A 125 -4.88 12.19 -6.56
CA TYR A 125 -4.06 13.05 -7.43
C TYR A 125 -3.23 14.09 -6.69
N GLU A 126 -2.79 13.73 -5.49
CA GLU A 126 -1.92 14.54 -4.66
C GLU A 126 -0.64 13.78 -4.32
N ARG A 127 0.49 14.48 -4.36
CA ARG A 127 1.79 13.90 -4.00
C ARG A 127 2.00 13.80 -2.48
N GLN A 128 1.31 14.63 -1.72
CA GLN A 128 1.36 14.65 -0.26
C GLN A 128 0.18 13.86 0.31
N PRO A 129 0.40 13.01 1.34
CA PRO A 129 -0.69 12.38 2.05
C PRO A 129 -1.52 13.45 2.76
N MET A 130 -2.82 13.50 2.45
CA MET A 130 -3.76 14.44 3.05
C MET A 130 -5.19 13.92 2.95
N ALA A 131 -6.06 14.41 3.82
CA ALA A 131 -7.50 14.21 3.71
C ALA A 131 -8.11 15.03 2.55
N ASP A 132 -9.20 14.55 1.96
CA ASP A 132 -10.05 15.31 1.06
C ASP A 132 -11.49 15.37 1.60
N ARG A 133 -12.03 16.59 1.69
CA ARG A 133 -13.43 16.82 2.06
C ARG A 133 -14.36 16.86 0.85
N GLY A 134 -13.83 17.01 -0.36
CA GLY A 134 -14.58 17.00 -1.62
C GLY A 134 -14.88 15.59 -2.13
N VAL A 135 -13.97 14.65 -1.91
CA VAL A 135 -14.17 13.20 -2.10
C VAL A 135 -13.97 12.57 -0.71
N PRO A 136 -15.03 12.15 -0.01
CA PRO A 136 -15.02 12.00 1.46
C PRO A 136 -13.98 10.97 1.92
N THR A 137 -12.76 11.45 2.15
CA THR A 137 -11.61 10.77 2.74
C THR A 137 -11.27 11.54 4.01
N PRO A 138 -12.11 11.38 5.06
CA PRO A 138 -12.14 12.31 6.18
C PRO A 138 -10.91 12.20 7.09
N ASP A 139 -10.21 11.08 7.02
CA ASP A 139 -9.04 10.82 7.84
C ASP A 139 -7.77 11.41 7.21
N ASP A 140 -6.91 11.96 8.07
CA ASP A 140 -5.54 12.26 7.71
C ASP A 140 -4.72 10.96 7.64
N PRO A 141 -4.15 10.59 6.47
CA PRO A 141 -3.37 9.37 6.33
C PRO A 141 -2.17 9.31 7.29
N VAL A 142 -1.55 10.46 7.58
CA VAL A 142 -0.40 10.52 8.50
C VAL A 142 -0.82 10.09 9.90
N GLY A 143 -1.85 10.73 10.45
CA GLY A 143 -2.36 10.38 11.78
C GLY A 143 -2.87 8.95 11.91
N ILE A 144 -3.49 8.37 10.87
CA ILE A 144 -3.89 6.95 10.89
C ILE A 144 -2.67 6.03 10.80
N GLY A 145 -1.69 6.35 9.93
CA GLY A 145 -0.46 5.59 9.79
C GLY A 145 0.32 5.51 11.10
N HIS A 146 0.49 6.64 11.79
CA HIS A 146 1.13 6.71 13.11
C HIS A 146 0.41 5.84 14.13
N ARG A 147 -0.93 5.96 14.25
CA ARG A 147 -1.73 5.12 15.16
C ARG A 147 -1.58 3.63 14.87
N ALA A 148 -1.53 3.24 13.59
CA ALA A 148 -1.33 1.84 13.23
C ALA A 148 0.03 1.32 13.73
N ILE A 149 1.11 2.10 13.56
CA ILE A 149 2.43 1.77 14.11
C ILE A 149 2.39 1.70 15.65
N ASP A 150 1.81 2.69 16.31
CA ASP A 150 1.70 2.74 17.78
C ASP A 150 0.89 1.55 18.35
N TRP A 151 -0.07 1.03 17.59
CA TRP A 151 -0.85 -0.16 17.97
C TRP A 151 -0.18 -1.49 17.60
N GLY A 152 1.00 -1.47 16.97
CA GLY A 152 1.84 -2.64 16.78
C GLY A 152 1.97 -3.14 15.35
N ALA A 153 1.64 -2.32 14.34
CA ALA A 153 2.04 -2.59 12.96
C ALA A 153 3.56 -2.48 12.78
N ASP A 154 4.15 -3.35 11.96
CA ASP A 154 5.57 -3.30 11.61
C ASP A 154 5.85 -2.50 10.34
N ILE A 155 4.85 -2.42 9.46
CA ILE A 155 4.90 -1.66 8.23
C ILE A 155 3.47 -1.27 7.82
N VAL A 156 3.35 -0.05 7.32
CA VAL A 156 2.08 0.47 6.78
C VAL A 156 2.23 0.71 5.28
N ILE A 157 1.28 0.18 4.52
CA ILE A 157 1.26 0.23 3.06
C ILE A 157 -0.04 0.86 2.57
N GLY A 158 0.02 2.08 2.08
CA GLY A 158 -1.11 2.81 1.54
C GLY A 158 -1.23 2.73 0.02
N ASN A 159 -2.44 3.01 -0.46
CA ASN A 159 -2.79 3.29 -1.85
C ASN A 159 -4.12 4.08 -1.89
N HIS A 160 -4.66 4.30 -3.10
CA HIS A 160 -5.85 5.11 -3.48
C HIS A 160 -5.52 6.40 -4.25
N PRO A 161 -4.51 7.21 -3.88
CA PRO A 161 -4.30 8.51 -4.53
C PRO A 161 -4.02 8.50 -6.03
N HIS A 162 -3.84 7.32 -6.65
CA HIS A 162 -3.42 7.08 -8.04
C HIS A 162 -2.08 7.70 -8.45
N TRP A 163 -1.49 8.56 -7.62
CA TRP A 163 -0.11 9.03 -7.70
C TRP A 163 0.70 8.31 -6.62
N TYR A 164 1.95 7.96 -6.92
CA TYR A 164 2.88 7.54 -5.86
C TYR A 164 3.19 8.73 -4.96
N GLN A 165 3.25 8.49 -3.65
CA GLN A 165 3.48 9.51 -2.63
C GLN A 165 4.80 9.26 -1.90
N GLY A 166 5.19 10.22 -1.06
CA GLY A 166 6.35 10.10 -0.19
C GLY A 166 6.22 8.94 0.82
N ILE A 167 7.31 8.70 1.54
CA ILE A 167 7.40 7.73 2.63
C ILE A 167 7.79 8.44 3.93
N GLU A 168 7.64 7.73 5.02
CA GLU A 168 8.04 8.20 6.35
C GLU A 168 8.58 7.03 7.17
N VAL A 169 9.56 7.32 8.03
CA VAL A 169 10.00 6.38 9.06
C VAL A 169 9.57 6.91 10.41
N TYR A 170 8.48 6.35 10.93
CA TYR A 170 7.88 6.74 12.20
C TYR A 170 8.18 5.68 13.27
N HIS A 171 8.81 6.08 14.38
CA HIS A 171 9.25 5.16 15.45
C HIS A 171 10.06 3.95 14.94
N GLY A 172 10.92 4.17 13.93
CA GLY A 172 11.75 3.13 13.32
C GLY A 172 10.99 2.13 12.42
N LYS A 173 9.72 2.39 12.11
CA LYS A 173 8.89 1.59 11.22
C LYS A 173 8.53 2.38 9.97
N LEU A 174 8.44 1.68 8.84
CA LEU A 174 8.19 2.29 7.54
C LEU A 174 6.69 2.50 7.30
N ILE A 175 6.34 3.70 6.85
CA ILE A 175 5.04 4.05 6.28
C ILE A 175 5.26 4.46 4.83
N THR A 176 4.59 3.79 3.91
CA THR A 176 4.52 4.21 2.50
C THR A 176 3.09 4.59 2.16
N TYR A 177 2.87 5.84 1.75
CA TYR A 177 1.52 6.40 1.70
C TYR A 177 0.73 6.02 0.46
N ALA A 178 1.38 5.90 -0.70
CA ALA A 178 0.78 5.40 -1.93
C ALA A 178 1.84 4.94 -2.95
N HIS A 179 1.50 3.93 -3.75
CA HIS A 179 2.39 3.38 -4.78
C HIS A 179 2.08 3.89 -6.18
N GLY A 180 0.99 4.63 -6.36
CA GLY A 180 0.48 5.00 -7.68
C GLY A 180 -0.18 3.84 -8.41
N ASN A 181 -0.40 4.02 -9.71
CA ASN A 181 -1.04 3.03 -10.54
C ASN A 181 -0.04 1.98 -11.05
N PHE A 182 -0.48 0.72 -11.09
CA PHE A 182 0.28 -0.38 -11.72
C PHE A 182 -0.46 -0.86 -12.98
N ILE A 183 -1.48 -1.71 -12.82
CA ILE A 183 -2.40 -2.10 -13.89
C ILE A 183 -3.65 -1.25 -13.75
N PHE A 184 -3.75 -0.17 -14.53
CA PHE A 184 -4.86 0.78 -14.53
C PHE A 184 -5.00 1.47 -15.90
N ASP A 185 -6.17 2.01 -16.21
CA ASP A 185 -6.52 2.62 -17.50
C ASP A 185 -6.59 4.17 -17.47
N GLN A 186 -6.14 4.80 -16.37
CA GLN A 186 -6.06 6.24 -16.24
C GLN A 186 -4.85 6.78 -17.01
N MET A 187 -5.11 7.31 -18.21
CA MET A 187 -4.08 7.83 -19.12
C MET A 187 -4.07 9.36 -19.26
N TRP A 188 -4.83 10.07 -18.41
CA TRP A 188 -5.14 11.50 -18.59
C TRP A 188 -4.13 12.45 -17.95
N SER A 189 -3.22 11.98 -17.10
CA SER A 189 -2.05 12.73 -16.66
C SER A 189 -0.79 11.88 -16.69
N GLU A 190 0.38 12.50 -16.57
CA GLU A 190 1.64 11.75 -16.49
C GLU A 190 1.70 10.94 -15.20
N GLU A 191 1.35 11.56 -14.09
CA GLU A 191 1.43 10.98 -12.75
C GLU A 191 0.50 9.79 -12.55
N THR A 192 -0.70 9.80 -13.16
CA THR A 192 -1.63 8.67 -13.13
C THR A 192 -1.17 7.48 -13.96
N ARG A 193 -0.23 7.70 -14.87
CA ARG A 193 0.41 6.63 -15.65
C ARG A 193 1.64 6.06 -14.96
N GLU A 194 2.08 6.66 -13.85
CA GLU A 194 3.27 6.26 -13.12
C GLU A 194 2.93 5.53 -11.81
N GLY A 195 3.83 4.64 -11.41
CA GLY A 195 3.77 3.98 -10.12
C GLY A 195 5.13 3.44 -9.72
N VAL A 196 5.20 2.86 -8.52
CA VAL A 196 6.40 2.23 -7.99
C VAL A 196 6.09 0.85 -7.44
N ILE A 197 7.00 -0.09 -7.66
CA ILE A 197 7.01 -1.39 -7.00
C ILE A 197 7.97 -1.31 -5.81
N GLY A 198 7.44 -1.41 -4.60
CA GLY A 198 8.22 -1.49 -3.37
C GLY A 198 8.74 -2.90 -3.11
N THR A 199 10.01 -3.01 -2.73
CA THR A 199 10.65 -4.23 -2.22
C THR A 199 11.07 -4.00 -0.78
N TYR A 200 10.55 -4.82 0.13
CA TYR A 200 10.82 -4.72 1.57
C TYR A 200 11.59 -5.97 2.02
N THR A 201 12.81 -5.77 2.51
CA THR A 201 13.72 -6.86 2.89
C THR A 201 13.75 -7.01 4.39
N PHE A 202 13.42 -8.20 4.87
CA PHE A 202 13.42 -8.54 6.29
C PHE A 202 14.58 -9.47 6.64
N TYR A 203 15.21 -9.21 7.79
CA TYR A 203 16.11 -10.13 8.48
C TYR A 203 15.46 -10.53 9.80
N GLY A 204 15.02 -11.78 9.91
CA GLY A 204 14.06 -12.15 10.95
C GLY A 204 12.78 -11.32 10.80
N THR A 205 12.29 -10.74 11.89
CA THR A 205 11.10 -9.88 11.91
C THR A 205 11.40 -8.41 11.66
N GLN A 206 12.68 -8.04 11.50
CA GLN A 206 13.10 -6.66 11.33
C GLN A 206 13.18 -6.29 9.85
N LEU A 207 12.52 -5.18 9.46
CA LEU A 207 12.73 -4.55 8.16
C LEU A 207 14.11 -3.90 8.14
N VAL A 208 14.99 -4.35 7.23
CA VAL A 208 16.39 -3.88 7.15
C VAL A 208 16.68 -3.06 5.89
N ALA A 209 15.85 -3.19 4.86
CA ALA A 209 15.97 -2.37 3.66
C ALA A 209 14.61 -2.23 2.95
N ALA A 210 14.40 -1.08 2.32
CA ALA A 210 13.31 -0.84 1.39
C ALA A 210 13.87 -0.19 0.12
N SER A 211 13.41 -0.64 -1.04
CA SER A 211 13.77 -0.05 -2.33
C SER A 211 12.55 0.01 -3.25
N TRP A 212 12.59 0.91 -4.22
CA TRP A 212 11.50 1.11 -5.17
C TRP A 212 12.02 1.06 -6.60
N LYS A 213 11.20 0.49 -7.49
CA LYS A 213 11.43 0.52 -8.92
C LYS A 213 10.23 1.13 -9.62
N ALA A 214 10.46 2.18 -10.38
CA ALA A 214 9.40 2.91 -11.05
C ALA A 214 8.92 2.20 -12.31
N VAL A 215 7.63 2.36 -12.58
CA VAL A 215 6.94 1.85 -13.76
C VAL A 215 6.13 2.96 -14.41
N ARG A 216 5.87 2.81 -15.71
CA ARG A 216 4.96 3.68 -16.45
C ARG A 216 4.08 2.87 -17.38
N SER A 217 2.80 3.22 -17.45
CA SER A 217 1.85 2.72 -18.44
C SER A 217 1.87 3.60 -19.69
N TYR A 218 2.22 3.01 -20.83
CA TYR A 218 2.21 3.69 -22.14
C TYR A 218 0.97 3.35 -22.97
N ASP A 219 0.46 2.14 -22.77
CA ASP A 219 -0.76 1.63 -23.36
C ASP A 219 -1.57 1.00 -22.22
N TYR A 220 -2.81 1.44 -22.05
CA TYR A 220 -3.72 1.13 -20.95
C TYR A 220 -3.46 -0.21 -20.24
N GLY A 221 -3.36 -0.20 -18.91
CA GLY A 221 -3.22 -1.41 -18.11
C GLY A 221 -1.89 -2.17 -18.27
N GLN A 222 -0.94 -1.68 -19.08
CA GLN A 222 0.35 -2.34 -19.32
C GLN A 222 1.51 -1.50 -18.78
N PRO A 223 1.86 -1.65 -17.49
CA PRO A 223 3.03 -0.99 -16.93
C PRO A 223 4.31 -1.63 -17.47
N VAL A 224 5.28 -0.81 -17.84
CA VAL A 224 6.65 -1.23 -18.13
C VAL A 224 7.61 -0.59 -17.14
N PHE A 225 8.72 -1.26 -16.85
CA PHE A 225 9.77 -0.66 -16.06
C PHE A 225 10.35 0.56 -16.77
N MET A 226 10.47 1.66 -16.03
CA MET A 226 11.14 2.85 -16.52
C MET A 226 12.62 2.57 -16.79
N ASN A 227 13.20 3.28 -17.77
CA ASN A 227 14.65 3.29 -17.96
C ASN A 227 15.36 3.94 -16.76
N ALA A 228 16.69 3.87 -16.70
CA ALA A 228 17.46 4.36 -15.56
C ALA A 228 17.23 5.86 -15.27
N THR A 229 17.14 6.70 -16.31
CA THR A 229 16.93 8.14 -16.17
C THR A 229 15.54 8.43 -15.60
N ASP A 230 14.49 7.87 -16.20
CA ASP A 230 13.10 8.10 -15.78
C ASP A 230 12.85 7.52 -14.38
N ASN A 231 13.43 6.35 -14.08
CA ASN A 231 13.38 5.78 -12.73
C ASN A 231 14.05 6.70 -11.71
N THR A 232 15.20 7.27 -12.03
CA THR A 232 15.90 8.21 -11.12
C THR A 232 15.05 9.46 -10.89
N THR A 233 14.41 9.99 -11.94
CA THR A 233 13.49 11.14 -11.83
C THR A 233 12.34 10.81 -10.90
N ALA A 234 11.63 9.70 -11.12
CA ALA A 234 10.48 9.30 -10.29
C ALA A 234 10.88 9.11 -8.81
N LEU A 235 12.02 8.47 -8.54
CA LEU A 235 12.50 8.27 -7.17
C LEU A 235 12.96 9.59 -6.52
N THR A 236 13.56 10.51 -7.27
CA THR A 236 13.91 11.86 -6.77
C THR A 236 12.64 12.67 -6.44
N THR A 237 11.60 12.54 -7.26
CA THR A 237 10.29 13.15 -6.99
C THR A 237 9.65 12.57 -5.73
N MET A 238 9.73 11.25 -5.53
CA MET A 238 9.24 10.57 -4.33
C MET A 238 10.04 10.97 -3.08
N GLU A 239 11.36 11.14 -3.20
CA GLU A 239 12.22 11.66 -2.13
C GLU A 239 11.84 13.10 -1.77
N ALA A 240 11.68 13.99 -2.75
CA ALA A 240 11.26 15.37 -2.52
C ALA A 240 9.87 15.46 -1.86
N ALA A 241 8.95 14.55 -2.20
CA ALA A 241 7.67 14.44 -1.52
C ALA A 241 7.83 14.03 -0.05
N SER A 242 8.79 13.15 0.25
CA SER A 242 9.12 12.75 1.62
C SER A 242 9.75 13.90 2.41
N ASP A 243 10.63 14.70 1.80
CA ASP A 243 11.21 15.91 2.40
C ASP A 243 10.16 16.98 2.70
N GLN A 244 9.23 17.19 1.78
CA GLN A 244 8.13 18.11 1.98
C GLN A 244 7.21 17.64 3.13
N LEU A 245 6.96 16.33 3.22
CA LEU A 245 6.23 15.74 4.33
C LEU A 245 6.95 15.97 5.66
N ALA A 246 8.23 15.61 5.75
CA ALA A 246 9.06 15.82 6.93
C ALA A 246 9.07 17.29 7.36
N SER A 247 9.24 18.22 6.41
CA SER A 247 9.17 19.67 6.68
C SER A 247 7.81 20.10 7.25
N ARG A 248 6.71 19.53 6.75
CA ARG A 248 5.35 19.79 7.25
C ARG A 248 5.14 19.26 8.67
N LEU A 249 5.80 18.16 9.03
CA LEU A 249 5.74 17.53 10.34
C LEU A 249 6.78 18.07 11.33
N GLY A 250 7.72 18.91 10.88
CA GLY A 250 8.83 19.40 11.70
C GLY A 250 9.91 18.35 11.95
N GLU A 251 10.04 17.37 11.06
CA GLU A 251 11.00 16.27 11.11
C GLU A 251 12.25 16.52 10.24
N PRO A 252 13.37 15.82 10.48
CA PRO A 252 14.54 15.89 9.61
C PRO A 252 14.24 15.46 8.18
N THR A 253 14.74 16.21 7.21
CA THR A 253 14.68 15.88 5.77
C THR A 253 15.90 15.05 5.36
N THR A 254 15.92 14.55 4.12
CA THR A 254 17.08 13.82 3.57
C THR A 254 18.28 14.73 3.29
N LYS A 255 18.19 16.05 3.52
CA LYS A 255 19.29 17.00 3.29
C LYS A 255 19.56 17.94 4.48
N PRO A 256 20.76 17.86 5.08
CA PRO A 256 21.79 16.84 4.83
C PRO A 256 21.36 15.49 5.42
N VAL A 257 21.64 14.38 4.73
CA VAL A 257 21.54 13.04 5.33
C VAL A 257 22.41 13.07 6.59
N PRO A 258 21.85 12.89 7.80
CA PRO A 258 22.65 12.86 8.99
C PRO A 258 23.72 11.79 8.83
N ALA A 259 24.99 12.13 9.07
CA ALA A 259 26.03 11.12 9.07
C ALA A 259 25.62 10.02 10.05
N LEU A 260 25.71 8.75 9.61
CA LEU A 260 25.54 7.64 10.54
C LEU A 260 26.47 7.89 11.73
N PRO A 261 26.00 7.71 12.97
CA PRO A 261 26.90 7.78 14.11
C PRO A 261 28.08 6.83 13.85
N PRO A 262 29.31 7.24 14.17
CA PRO A 262 30.46 6.36 14.00
C PRO A 262 30.19 5.05 14.74
N PRO A 263 30.62 3.90 14.21
CA PRO A 263 30.47 2.64 14.93
C PRO A 263 31.08 2.80 16.32
N PRO A 264 30.45 2.20 17.35
CA PRO A 264 30.96 2.31 18.72
C PRO A 264 32.42 1.86 18.75
N PRO A 265 33.29 2.49 19.57
CA PRO A 265 34.71 2.18 19.63
C PRO A 265 35.01 0.73 20.04
N TYR A 266 34.01 0.04 20.59
CA TYR A 266 34.05 -1.36 20.96
C TYR A 266 32.79 -2.05 20.44
N ALA A 267 32.92 -3.32 20.07
CA ALA A 267 31.76 -4.16 19.79
C ALA A 267 30.88 -4.20 21.05
N PRO A 268 29.54 -4.05 20.92
CA PRO A 268 28.66 -4.17 22.07
C PRO A 268 28.81 -5.56 22.71
N GLU A 269 29.21 -5.61 23.98
CA GLU A 269 29.34 -6.86 24.74
C GLU A 269 27.96 -7.48 25.06
N HIS A 270 26.91 -6.64 25.03
CA HIS A 270 25.53 -7.02 25.26
C HIS A 270 24.63 -6.31 24.24
N ALA A 271 23.51 -6.93 23.89
CA ALA A 271 22.48 -6.28 23.08
C ALA A 271 21.96 -5.02 23.81
N PRO A 272 21.56 -3.95 23.10
CA PRO A 272 20.92 -2.80 23.72
C PRO A 272 19.69 -3.27 24.53
N THR A 273 19.61 -2.84 25.78
CA THR A 273 18.43 -3.04 26.65
C THR A 273 17.29 -2.12 26.27
#